data_AF-A0A4Q1UTH1-F1
#
_entry.id   AF-A0A4Q1UTH1-F1
#
_cell.length_a   1.000
_cell.length_b   1.000
_cell.length_c   1.000
_cell.angle_alpha   90.00
_cell.angle_beta   90.00
_cell.angle_gamma   90.00
#
_symmetry.space_group_name_H-M   'P 1'
#
loop_
_entity.id
_entity.type
_entity.pdbx_description
1 polymer ?
#
loop_
_entity_poly.entity_id
_entity_poly.type
_entity_poly.pdbx_seq_one_letter_code
_entity_poly.pdbx_strand_id
1 'polypeptide(L)' 'MEETVPLWTVTELMHLTRDELCDLADRIVTIVPELEAGSLERLRALTSLDNIRRVMALRDLHP' A
#
# COMPACT_ATOMS: atom_id res chain seq x y z
N MET A 1 5.58 2.98 -20.53
CA MET A 1 4.99 1.77 -19.93
C MET A 1 3.97 2.29 -18.94
N GLU A 2 2.70 1.93 -19.05
CA GLU A 2 1.73 2.29 -18.00
C GLU A 2 2.14 1.54 -16.74
N GLU A 3 2.79 2.24 -15.81
CA GLU A 3 3.06 1.74 -14.46
C GLU A 3 1.72 1.65 -13.73
N THR A 4 0.99 0.57 -13.95
CA THR A 4 -0.25 0.30 -13.23
C THR A 4 0.08 0.12 -11.76
N VAL A 5 -0.61 0.86 -10.88
CA VAL A 5 -0.40 0.71 -9.43
C VAL A 5 -0.68 -0.74 -9.02
N PRO A 6 0.32 -1.47 -8.52
CA PRO A 6 0.14 -2.86 -8.10
C PRO A 6 -0.75 -2.92 -6.85
N LEU A 7 -1.57 -3.97 -6.78
CA LEU A 7 -2.32 -4.30 -5.57
C LEU A 7 -1.43 -5.17 -4.68
N TRP A 8 -1.01 -4.64 -3.53
CA TRP A 8 -0.22 -5.39 -2.56
C TRP A 8 -1.12 -6.19 -1.63
N THR A 9 -1.00 -7.50 -1.67
CA THR A 9 -1.76 -8.41 -0.81
C THR A 9 -1.12 -8.53 0.58
N VAL A 10 -1.92 -8.93 1.57
CA VAL A 10 -1.41 -9.21 2.93
C VAL A 10 -0.24 -10.20 2.90
N THR A 11 -0.33 -11.26 2.10
CA THR A 11 0.72 -12.29 2.01
C THR A 11 2.03 -11.72 1.50
N GLU A 12 2.01 -10.89 0.46
CA GLU A 12 3.23 -10.24 -0.06
C GLU A 12 3.82 -9.28 0.98
N LEU A 13 2.97 -8.49 1.63
CA LEU A 13 3.38 -7.52 2.64
C LEU A 13 3.95 -8.15 3.92
N MET A 14 3.57 -9.38 4.25
CA MET A 14 4.12 -10.11 5.40
C MET A 14 5.63 -10.39 5.28
N HIS A 15 6.17 -10.37 4.06
CA HIS A 15 7.60 -10.56 3.81
C HIS A 15 8.44 -9.28 3.97
N LEU A 16 7.79 -8.12 4.04
CA LEU A 16 8.48 -6.84 4.20
C LEU A 16 8.84 -6.56 5.66
N THR A 17 9.92 -5.82 5.86
CA THR A 17 10.29 -5.23 7.14
C THR A 17 9.37 -4.06 7.48
N ARG A 18 9.45 -3.59 8.73
CA ARG A 18 8.70 -2.42 9.18
C ARG A 18 9.04 -1.16 8.37
N ASP A 19 10.32 -0.93 8.07
CA ASP A 19 10.75 0.24 7.31
C ASP A 19 10.29 0.15 5.85
N GLU A 20 10.38 -1.02 5.22
CA GLU A 20 9.86 -1.24 3.86
C GLU A 20 8.33 -1.03 3.78
N LEU A 21 7.58 -1.41 4.82
CA LEU A 21 6.14 -1.15 4.90
C LEU A 21 5.83 0.36 5.01
N CYS A 22 6.62 1.10 5.79
CA CYS A 22 6.46 2.55 5.94
C CYS A 22 6.82 3.27 4.63
N ASP A 23 7.97 2.94 4.04
CA ASP A 23 8.41 3.49 2.75
C ASP A 23 7.38 3.22 1.64
N LEU A 24 6.82 2.01 1.61
CA LEU A 24 5.78 1.67 0.64
C LEU A 24 4.49 2.46 0.89
N ALA A 25 4.07 2.61 2.15
CA ALA A 25 2.91 3.41 2.50
C ALA A 25 3.07 4.87 2.06
N ASP A 26 4.23 5.48 2.31
CA ASP A 26 4.53 6.86 1.93
C ASP A 26 4.50 7.08 0.42
N ARG A 27 5.06 6.13 -0.35
CA ARG A 27 4.98 6.14 -1.82
C ARG A 27 3.53 6.05 -2.31
N ILE A 28 2.73 5.17 -1.74
CA ILE A 28 1.32 5.02 -2.13
C ILE A 28 0.51 6.27 -1.74
N VAL A 29 0.71 6.83 -0.54
CA VAL A 29 0.05 8.08 -0.13
C VAL A 29 0.39 9.23 -1.07
N THR A 30 1.62 9.29 -1.58
CA THR A 30 2.07 10.32 -2.52
C THR A 30 1.36 10.20 -3.88
N ILE A 31 1.15 8.98 -4.40
CA ILE A 31 0.55 8.78 -5.73
C ILE A 31 -0.99 8.81 -5.72
N VAL A 32 -1.66 8.46 -4.61
CA VAL A 32 -3.14 8.40 -4.55
C VAL A 32 -3.85 9.67 -5.03
N PRO A 33 -3.39 10.91 -4.71
CA PRO A 33 -4.00 12.13 -5.21
C PRO A 33 -3.92 12.30 -6.74
N GLU A 34 -2.92 11.70 -7.38
CA GLU A 34 -2.70 11.76 -8.83
C GLU A 34 -3.61 10.77 -9.59
N LEU A 35 -4.14 9.77 -8.89
CA LEU A 35 -5.03 8.76 -9.47
C LEU A 35 -6.47 9.29 -9.58
N GLU A 36 -7.09 9.06 -10.73
CA GLU A 36 -8.47 9.48 -10.99
C GLU A 36 -9.44 8.91 -9.94
N ALA A 37 -10.36 9.75 -9.48
CA ALA A 37 -11.36 9.35 -8.50
C ALA A 37 -12.27 8.26 -9.09
N GLY A 38 -12.40 7.14 -8.38
CA GLY A 38 -13.19 5.99 -8.84
C GLY A 38 -12.46 5.06 -9.82
N SER A 39 -11.21 5.36 -10.17
CA SER A 39 -10.41 4.45 -11.00
C SER A 39 -10.03 3.17 -10.25
N LEU A 40 -9.78 2.11 -11.02
CA LEU A 40 -9.33 0.84 -10.48
C LEU A 40 -7.95 1.00 -9.81
N GLU A 41 -7.07 1.83 -10.36
CA GLU A 41 -5.76 2.15 -9.80
C GLU A 41 -5.90 2.78 -8.42
N ARG A 42 -6.80 3.76 -8.26
CA ARG A 42 -7.05 4.41 -6.98
C ARG A 42 -7.59 3.43 -5.96
N LEU A 43 -8.52 2.55 -6.37
CA LEU A 43 -9.04 1.50 -5.51
C LEU A 43 -7.94 0.52 -5.06
N ARG A 44 -7.04 0.12 -5.97
CA ARG A 44 -5.90 -0.76 -5.67
C ARG A 44 -4.91 -0.10 -4.70
N ALA A 45 -4.62 1.19 -4.90
CA ALA A 45 -3.74 1.96 -4.04
C ALA A 45 -4.29 2.04 -2.60
N LEU A 46 -5.56 2.41 -2.46
CA LEU A 46 -6.23 2.50 -1.15
C LEU A 46 -6.32 1.12 -0.47
N THR A 47 -6.64 0.07 -1.23
CA THR A 47 -6.68 -1.30 -0.70
C THR A 47 -5.30 -1.74 -0.20
N SER A 48 -4.23 -1.35 -0.90
CA SER A 48 -2.86 -1.65 -0.48
C SER A 48 -2.50 -0.93 0.83
N LEU A 49 -2.91 0.34 1.00
CA LEU A 49 -2.71 1.06 2.27
C LEU A 49 -3.42 0.38 3.45
N ASP A 50 -4.65 -0.10 3.24
CA ASP A 50 -5.38 -0.84 4.28
C ASP A 50 -4.73 -2.18 4.60
N ASN A 51 -4.21 -2.88 3.60
CA ASN A 51 -3.45 -4.11 3.81
C ASN A 51 -2.15 -3.85 4.59
N ILE A 52 -1.44 -2.76 4.32
CA ILE A 52 -0.24 -2.36 5.08
C ILE A 52 -0.60 -2.12 6.55
N ARG A 53 -1.64 -1.32 6.82
CA ARG A 53 -2.12 -1.07 8.20
C ARG A 53 -2.47 -2.37 8.91
N ARG A 54 -3.13 -3.30 8.21
CA ARG A 54 -3.48 -4.61 8.74
C ARG A 54 -2.24 -5.43 9.08
N VAL A 55 -1.24 -5.49 8.20
CA VAL A 55 0.02 -6.21 8.46
C VAL A 55 0.77 -5.60 9.65
N MET A 56 0.83 -4.27 9.73
CA MET A 56 1.45 -3.59 10.88
C MET A 56 0.75 -3.95 12.19
N ALA A 57 -0.58 -3.90 12.23
CA ALA A 57 -1.35 -4.30 13.41
C ALA A 57 -1.20 -5.78 13.76
N LEU A 58 -1.20 -6.67 12.76
CA LEU A 58 -1.04 -8.12 12.98
C LEU A 58 0.33 -8.48 13.55
N ARG A 59 1.35 -7.68 13.26
CA ARG A 59 2.74 -7.90 13.67
C ARG A 59 3.19 -7.01 14.83
N ASP A 60 2.25 -6.25 15.42
CA ASP A 60 2.52 -5.28 16.48
C ASP A 60 3.65 -4.28 16.13
N LEU A 61 3.61 -3.80 14.88
CA LEU A 61 4.56 -2.81 14.35
C LEU A 61 3.96 -1.41 14.42
N HIS A 62 4.78 -0.45 14.85
CA HIS A 62 4.43 0.96 14.85
C HIS A 62 5.13 1.71 13.70
N PRO A 63 4.49 2.73 13.10
CA PRO A 63 5.08 3.59 12.07
C PRO A 63 6.34 4.32 12.55
#